data_AF-A0A3D3RHI9-F1
#
_entry.id   AF-A0A3D3RHI9-F1
#
_cell.length_a   1.000
_cell.length_b   1.000
_cell.length_c   1.000
_cell.angle_alpha   90.00
_cell.angle_beta   90.00
_cell.angle_gamma   90.00
#
_symmetry.space_group_name_H-M   'P 1'
#
loop_
_entity.id
_entity.type
_entity.pdbx_description
1 polymer ?
#
loop_
_entity_poly.entity_id
_entity_poly.type
_entity_poly.pdbx_seq_one_letter_code
_entity_poly.pdbx_strand_id
1 'polypeptide(L)'
;LINWDGLNNLSRKLATRAKQPIASSQQNAVLGKRISQTGISELETQLFHSQQTFPGIERPSHWWVMALILIYLLVIGPLDYFLVHRVLKKPHITWFTFPAMVFIAIAWGGFTAFKDNGNALLSTQLNVVDYDVSAGQMRGRFYLNLYSPETRRYQVSVKSSVPSQSKDRPHFPTYLNWNGLPESTFAGMYRSAEGTITGPAYQFSEQSTGIENLPVLKWGTKSLLAEWNQQQSDLVTSNLTGNNLGQLSGTLTHQFSSSLKDWVLAYGNRVYLPVNNPEQLDQSYIPANQVWSINGPRIESRNIKGYLTRSVSRRIEQKGQNNATIVTVQTDYNPFAKNAYEILKILTFHEMSGGYGYTGLSNISGEQLDLTEQLRLGRAVLFARLDTPLSVAELDQNQLEQEHQDTYIRVVIPVSISVDIQYELPSLDKEDKETKDQQDTPSGSDNE
;
A
#
# COMPACT_ATOMS: atom_id res chain seq x y z
N LEU A 1 3.73 -23.84 28.47
CA LEU A 1 4.86 -23.38 27.63
C LEU A 1 6.19 -24.01 28.03
N ILE A 2 6.55 -24.10 29.32
CA ILE A 2 7.85 -24.65 29.79
C ILE A 2 8.08 -26.13 29.39
N ASN A 3 7.01 -26.92 29.23
CA ASN A 3 7.11 -28.36 28.89
C ASN A 3 7.01 -28.67 27.39
N TRP A 4 7.18 -27.66 26.51
CA TRP A 4 7.18 -27.93 25.07
C TRP A 4 8.60 -28.27 24.62
N ASP A 5 8.84 -29.52 24.21
CA ASP A 5 10.16 -30.00 23.76
C ASP A 5 10.72 -29.16 22.59
N GLY A 6 9.83 -28.57 21.78
CA GLY A 6 10.18 -27.65 20.70
C GLY A 6 10.67 -26.28 21.16
N LEU A 7 10.46 -25.89 22.42
CA LEU A 7 10.78 -24.55 22.94
C LEU A 7 12.29 -24.27 22.92
N ASN A 8 13.12 -25.26 23.23
CA ASN A 8 14.58 -25.10 23.16
C ASN A 8 15.07 -24.94 21.72
N ASN A 9 14.49 -25.69 20.78
CA ASN A 9 14.80 -25.55 19.36
C ASN A 9 14.26 -24.24 18.78
N LEU A 10 13.06 -23.81 19.18
CA LEU A 10 12.47 -22.54 18.77
C LEU A 10 13.24 -21.36 19.36
N SER A 11 13.54 -21.36 20.65
CA SER A 11 14.32 -20.30 21.30
C SER A 11 15.74 -20.23 20.74
N ARG A 12 16.37 -21.38 20.46
CA ARG A 12 17.64 -21.42 19.74
C ARG A 12 17.49 -20.84 18.33
N LYS A 13 16.46 -21.24 17.57
CA LYS A 13 16.18 -20.70 16.23
C LYS A 13 15.88 -19.20 16.26
N LEU A 14 15.12 -18.68 17.22
CA LEU A 14 14.80 -17.26 17.40
C LEU A 14 16.04 -16.47 17.81
N ALA A 15 16.82 -16.98 18.77
CA ALA A 15 18.09 -16.38 19.18
C ALA A 15 19.15 -16.41 18.07
N THR A 16 19.12 -17.42 17.18
CA THR A 16 19.97 -17.47 15.99
C THR A 16 19.37 -16.73 14.79
N ARG A 17 18.06 -16.48 14.73
CA ARG A 17 17.43 -15.64 13.69
C ARG A 17 17.82 -14.17 13.90
N ALA A 18 18.03 -13.76 15.15
CA ALA A 18 18.71 -12.51 15.50
C ALA A 18 20.19 -12.45 15.07
N LYS A 19 20.77 -13.59 14.66
CA LYS A 19 22.10 -13.72 14.07
C LYS A 19 22.02 -14.46 12.73
N GLN A 20 21.17 -13.99 11.81
CA GLN A 20 21.65 -14.04 10.43
C GLN A 20 22.98 -13.30 10.42
N PRO A 21 24.08 -13.93 9.98
CA PRO A 21 25.35 -13.24 9.94
C PRO A 21 25.15 -11.98 9.11
N ILE A 22 25.68 -10.88 9.63
CA ILE A 22 25.95 -9.60 8.96
C ILE A 22 26.77 -9.81 7.65
N ALA A 23 27.04 -11.05 7.22
CA ALA A 23 27.36 -11.40 5.84
C ALA A 23 26.24 -10.99 4.86
N SER A 24 24.97 -10.94 5.30
CA SER A 24 23.93 -10.24 4.55
C SER A 24 24.20 -8.75 4.52
N SER A 25 24.92 -8.12 5.45
CA SER A 25 25.32 -6.70 5.32
C SER A 25 26.36 -6.45 4.23
N GLN A 26 27.14 -7.44 3.77
CA GLN A 26 27.95 -7.25 2.56
C GLN A 26 27.11 -7.43 1.29
N GLN A 27 26.18 -8.38 1.28
CA GLN A 27 25.22 -8.53 0.17
C GLN A 27 24.13 -7.43 0.15
N ASN A 28 23.83 -6.83 1.29
CA ASN A 28 22.86 -5.75 1.55
C ASN A 28 23.53 -4.38 1.50
N ALA A 29 24.84 -4.28 1.77
CA ALA A 29 25.63 -3.16 1.29
C ALA A 29 25.78 -3.24 -0.23
N VAL A 30 25.67 -4.42 -0.85
CA VAL A 30 25.63 -4.58 -2.32
C VAL A 30 24.22 -4.34 -2.88
N LEU A 31 23.13 -4.72 -2.19
CA LEU A 31 21.74 -4.39 -2.57
C LEU A 31 21.40 -2.92 -2.28
N GLY A 32 21.86 -2.37 -1.16
CA GLY A 32 21.81 -0.94 -0.83
C GLY A 32 22.85 -0.08 -1.57
N LYS A 33 23.89 -0.69 -2.18
CA LYS A 33 24.77 -0.04 -3.19
C LYS A 33 24.24 -0.16 -4.60
N ARG A 34 23.31 -1.07 -4.89
CA ARG A 34 22.49 -0.93 -6.10
C ARG A 34 21.56 0.23 -5.80
N ILE A 35 22.04 1.43 -6.08
CA ILE A 35 21.19 2.58 -6.35
C ILE A 35 20.12 2.01 -7.26
N SER A 36 18.89 1.80 -6.75
CA SER A 36 17.82 1.46 -7.65
C SER A 36 17.78 2.60 -8.64
N GLN A 37 17.68 2.31 -9.94
CA GLN A 37 17.71 3.35 -10.97
C GLN A 37 16.63 4.42 -10.73
N THR A 38 15.64 4.08 -9.88
CA THR A 38 14.49 4.88 -9.47
C THR A 38 14.67 5.64 -8.14
N GLY A 39 15.66 5.30 -7.31
CA GLY A 39 15.83 5.86 -5.96
C GLY A 39 14.88 5.30 -4.89
N ILE A 40 14.06 4.30 -5.24
CA ILE A 40 13.17 3.55 -4.34
C ILE A 40 13.67 2.10 -4.29
N SER A 41 14.07 1.62 -3.12
CA SER A 41 14.56 0.25 -2.92
C SER A 41 13.61 -0.62 -2.09
N GLU A 42 12.80 -0.02 -1.21
CA GLU A 42 11.82 -0.72 -0.34
C GLU A 42 10.36 -0.41 -0.73
N LEU A 43 9.45 -1.37 -0.50
CA LEU A 43 8.01 -1.15 -0.66
C LEU A 43 7.47 -0.09 0.31
N GLU A 44 8.00 -0.05 1.53
CA GLU A 44 7.57 0.95 2.51
C GLU A 44 8.02 2.37 2.10
N THR A 45 9.11 2.51 1.35
CA THR A 45 9.48 3.79 0.71
C THR A 45 8.43 4.24 -0.29
N GLN A 46 7.88 3.32 -1.09
CA GLN A 46 6.81 3.66 -2.01
C GLN A 46 5.54 4.09 -1.27
N LEU A 47 5.16 3.38 -0.20
CA LEU A 47 4.05 3.76 0.68
C LEU A 47 4.30 5.11 1.37
N PHE A 48 5.54 5.41 1.75
CA PHE A 48 5.93 6.69 2.32
C PHE A 48 5.72 7.82 1.29
N HIS A 49 6.17 7.65 0.06
CA HIS A 49 6.01 8.63 -1.01
C HIS A 49 4.56 8.83 -1.45
N SER A 50 3.72 7.79 -1.42
CA SER A 50 2.29 7.93 -1.74
C SER A 50 1.60 8.91 -0.81
N GLN A 51 2.02 8.93 0.47
CA GLN A 51 1.44 9.79 1.47
C GLN A 51 2.03 11.21 1.49
N GLN A 52 3.23 11.44 0.95
CA GLN A 52 3.81 12.78 0.85
C GLN A 52 3.28 13.62 -0.33
N THR A 53 2.12 13.28 -0.85
CA THR A 53 1.45 14.02 -1.91
C THR A 53 0.30 14.81 -1.29
N PHE A 54 0.47 16.13 -1.21
CA PHE A 54 -0.54 17.05 -0.67
C PHE A 54 -1.34 17.65 -1.83
N PRO A 55 -2.65 17.37 -1.91
CA PRO A 55 -3.53 18.00 -2.90
C PRO A 55 -3.47 19.51 -2.73
N GLY A 56 -3.07 20.24 -3.77
CA GLY A 56 -2.88 21.69 -3.73
C GLY A 56 -1.41 22.16 -3.63
N ILE A 57 -0.44 21.26 -3.41
CA ILE A 57 0.99 21.58 -3.51
C ILE A 57 1.54 21.10 -4.85
N GLU A 58 1.95 22.05 -5.68
CA GLU A 58 2.58 21.77 -6.96
C GLU A 58 4.10 21.72 -6.78
N ARG A 59 4.69 20.56 -7.02
CA ARG A 59 6.16 20.43 -7.02
C ARG A 59 6.65 20.46 -8.46
N PRO A 60 7.32 21.54 -8.90
CA PRO A 60 7.85 21.59 -10.25
C PRO A 60 8.85 20.45 -10.47
N SER A 61 8.85 19.91 -11.69
CA SER A 61 9.84 18.90 -12.08
C SER A 61 11.25 19.47 -11.95
N HIS A 62 12.20 18.66 -11.51
CA HIS A 62 13.61 19.07 -11.44
C HIS A 62 14.15 19.53 -12.79
N TRP A 63 13.65 18.97 -13.91
CA TRP A 63 13.98 19.41 -15.26
C TRP A 63 13.54 20.86 -15.54
N TRP A 64 12.39 21.26 -15.01
CA TRP A 64 11.90 22.63 -15.14
C TRP A 64 12.85 23.60 -14.43
N VAL A 65 13.31 23.25 -13.23
CA VAL A 65 14.28 24.05 -12.48
C VAL A 65 15.61 24.17 -13.24
N MET A 66 16.12 23.07 -13.82
CA MET A 66 17.35 23.10 -14.62
C MET A 66 17.22 23.99 -15.86
N ALA A 67 16.09 23.92 -16.56
CA ALA A 67 15.82 24.78 -17.70
C ALA A 67 15.77 26.27 -17.29
N LEU A 68 15.14 26.60 -16.16
CA LEU A 68 15.10 27.96 -15.62
C LEU A 68 16.49 28.48 -15.25
N ILE A 69 17.36 27.66 -14.65
CA ILE A 69 18.75 28.03 -14.36
C ILE A 69 19.50 28.35 -15.66
N LEU A 70 19.34 27.54 -16.70
CA LEU A 70 19.97 27.78 -17.99
C LEU A 70 19.46 29.06 -18.65
N ILE A 71 18.15 29.30 -18.64
CA ILE A 71 17.54 30.55 -19.12
C ILE A 71 18.09 31.74 -18.33
N TYR A 72 18.17 31.63 -17.01
CA TYR A 72 18.69 32.70 -16.15
C TYR A 72 20.14 33.05 -16.48
N LEU A 73 21.00 32.05 -16.72
CA LEU A 73 22.39 32.27 -17.15
C LEU A 73 22.47 32.94 -18.54
N LEU A 74 21.59 32.59 -19.46
CA LEU A 74 21.52 33.24 -20.78
C LEU A 74 21.05 34.70 -20.69
N VAL A 75 20.10 34.98 -19.81
CA VAL A 75 19.57 36.33 -19.58
C VAL A 75 20.65 37.24 -19.00
N ILE A 76 21.35 36.77 -17.97
CA ILE A 76 22.35 37.58 -17.26
C ILE A 76 23.65 37.76 -18.04
N GLY A 77 24.08 36.77 -18.83
CA GLY A 77 25.33 36.85 -19.57
C GLY A 77 25.12 37.40 -20.99
N PRO A 78 24.83 36.52 -21.97
CA PRO A 78 24.69 36.93 -23.37
C PRO A 78 23.66 38.02 -23.64
N LEU A 79 22.48 37.94 -23.02
CA LEU A 79 21.38 38.85 -23.32
C LEU A 79 21.60 40.23 -22.71
N ASP A 80 22.06 40.33 -21.46
CA ASP A 80 22.48 41.62 -20.88
C ASP A 80 23.61 42.26 -21.69
N TYR A 81 24.64 41.48 -22.04
CA TYR A 81 25.73 41.97 -22.89
C TYR A 81 25.21 42.56 -24.20
N PHE A 82 24.35 41.82 -24.91
CA PHE A 82 23.76 42.26 -26.16
C PHE A 82 22.91 43.52 -25.99
N LEU A 83 22.06 43.56 -24.96
CA LEU A 83 21.21 44.71 -24.65
C LEU A 83 22.05 45.96 -24.42
N VAL A 84 23.07 45.87 -23.58
CA VAL A 84 23.84 47.03 -23.15
C VAL A 84 24.83 47.48 -24.22
N HIS A 85 25.50 46.55 -24.91
CA HIS A 85 26.51 46.88 -25.92
C HIS A 85 25.92 47.20 -27.29
N ARG A 86 24.90 46.45 -27.74
CA ARG A 86 24.41 46.54 -29.11
C ARG A 86 23.15 47.37 -29.26
N VAL A 87 22.23 47.31 -28.29
CA VAL A 87 20.97 48.07 -28.32
C VAL A 87 21.15 49.44 -27.68
N LEU A 88 21.60 49.49 -26.43
CA LEU A 88 21.73 50.72 -25.65
C LEU A 88 23.07 51.46 -25.91
N LYS A 89 24.06 50.77 -26.50
CA LYS A 89 25.40 51.28 -26.83
C LYS A 89 26.12 51.96 -25.66
N LYS A 90 25.79 51.59 -24.42
CA LYS A 90 26.29 52.21 -23.19
C LYS A 90 26.68 51.12 -22.18
N PRO A 91 27.89 50.52 -22.29
CA PRO A 91 28.33 49.37 -21.49
C PRO A 91 28.21 49.55 -19.96
N HIS A 92 28.30 50.78 -19.46
CA HIS A 92 28.16 51.07 -18.03
C HIS A 92 26.73 50.88 -17.49
N ILE A 93 25.70 50.79 -18.34
CA ILE A 93 24.32 50.57 -17.90
C ILE A 93 24.14 49.16 -17.29
N THR A 94 25.05 48.21 -17.56
CA THR A 94 25.07 46.88 -16.90
C THR A 94 25.00 46.97 -15.38
N TRP A 95 25.58 48.00 -14.76
CA TRP A 95 25.48 48.21 -13.31
C TRP A 95 24.05 48.41 -12.79
N PHE A 96 23.10 48.76 -13.66
CA PHE A 96 21.68 48.86 -13.34
C PHE A 96 20.88 47.69 -13.90
N THR A 97 21.12 47.28 -15.13
CA THR A 97 20.34 46.20 -15.78
C THR A 97 20.60 44.86 -15.12
N PHE A 98 21.83 44.55 -14.72
CA PHE A 98 22.15 43.30 -14.04
C PHE A 98 21.42 43.20 -12.67
N PRO A 99 21.54 44.16 -11.73
CA PRO A 99 20.76 44.09 -10.49
C PRO A 99 19.25 44.08 -10.74
N ALA A 100 18.75 44.85 -11.70
CA ALA A 100 17.32 44.86 -12.02
C ALA A 100 16.83 43.47 -12.47
N MET A 101 17.57 42.77 -13.34
CA MET A 101 17.24 41.41 -13.76
C MET A 101 17.28 40.42 -12.59
N VAL A 102 18.29 40.54 -11.71
CA VAL A 102 18.38 39.73 -10.49
C VAL A 102 17.17 39.97 -9.59
N PHE A 103 16.77 41.23 -9.36
CA PHE A 103 15.58 41.56 -8.58
C PHE A 103 14.30 41.01 -9.19
N ILE A 104 14.13 41.09 -10.51
CA ILE A 104 12.98 40.51 -11.22
C ILE A 104 12.96 38.99 -11.03
N ALA A 105 14.10 38.31 -11.16
CA ALA A 105 14.19 36.87 -10.98
C ALA A 105 13.86 36.45 -9.53
N ILE A 106 14.34 37.20 -8.53
CA ILE A 106 14.02 36.97 -7.11
C ILE A 106 12.53 37.18 -6.85
N ALA A 107 11.96 38.29 -7.35
CA ALA A 107 10.54 38.60 -7.16
C ALA A 107 9.65 37.54 -7.83
N TRP A 108 9.99 37.14 -9.05
CA TRP A 108 9.29 36.08 -9.79
C TRP A 108 9.38 34.75 -9.04
N GLY A 109 10.59 34.33 -8.66
CA GLY A 109 10.81 33.08 -7.93
C GLY A 109 10.11 33.05 -6.57
N GLY A 110 10.09 34.18 -5.86
CA GLY A 110 9.34 34.34 -4.62
C GLY A 110 7.84 34.18 -4.85
N PHE A 111 7.27 34.87 -5.85
CA PHE A 111 5.86 34.78 -6.19
C PHE A 111 5.45 33.35 -6.58
N THR A 112 6.22 32.68 -7.45
CA THR A 112 5.95 31.29 -7.83
C THR A 112 6.06 30.36 -6.61
N ALA A 113 7.08 30.55 -5.76
CA ALA A 113 7.23 29.72 -4.57
C ALA A 113 6.05 29.85 -3.61
N PHE A 114 5.53 31.06 -3.38
CA PHE A 114 4.32 31.25 -2.56
C PHE A 114 3.07 30.64 -3.18
N LYS A 115 2.93 30.72 -4.51
CA LYS A 115 1.80 30.12 -5.22
C LYS A 115 1.84 28.59 -5.16
N ASP A 116 2.99 28.00 -5.48
CA ASP A 116 3.14 26.55 -5.66
C ASP A 116 3.14 25.78 -4.34
N ASN A 117 3.65 26.40 -3.27
CA ASN A 117 3.74 25.80 -1.92
C ASN A 117 2.56 26.15 -1.00
N GLY A 118 1.68 27.07 -1.41
CA GLY A 118 0.56 27.49 -0.60
C GLY A 118 0.93 28.14 0.74
N ASN A 119 -0.11 28.39 1.55
CA ASN A 119 -0.02 29.06 2.84
C ASN A 119 -0.82 28.35 3.96
N ALA A 120 -1.36 27.16 3.68
CA ALA A 120 -2.14 26.38 4.62
C ALA A 120 -1.31 25.24 5.25
N LEU A 121 -1.66 24.88 6.48
CA LEU A 121 -1.18 23.66 7.11
C LEU A 121 -1.94 22.48 6.49
N LEU A 122 -1.21 21.56 5.87
CA LEU A 122 -1.81 20.41 5.19
C LEU A 122 -1.40 19.12 5.89
N SER A 123 -2.29 18.13 5.85
CA SER A 123 -2.01 16.80 6.37
C SER A 123 -2.50 15.69 5.46
N THR A 124 -1.77 14.58 5.42
CA THR A 124 -2.23 13.32 4.84
C THR A 124 -2.21 12.25 5.90
N GLN A 125 -3.23 11.41 5.87
CA GLN A 125 -3.53 10.47 6.94
C GLN A 125 -3.87 9.10 6.35
N LEU A 126 -3.21 8.06 6.85
CA LEU A 126 -3.45 6.68 6.41
C LEU A 126 -3.56 5.75 7.62
N ASN A 127 -4.68 5.06 7.74
CA ASN A 127 -4.89 4.03 8.76
C ASN A 127 -4.80 2.65 8.12
N VAL A 128 -4.02 1.77 8.74
CA VAL A 128 -3.97 0.34 8.41
C VAL A 128 -4.22 -0.44 9.69
N VAL A 129 -5.29 -1.23 9.71
CA VAL A 129 -5.69 -2.01 10.88
C VAL A 129 -5.70 -3.48 10.54
N ASP A 130 -5.07 -4.28 11.39
CA ASP A 130 -5.11 -5.73 11.29
C ASP A 130 -5.94 -6.31 12.42
N TYR A 131 -6.82 -7.24 12.09
CA TYR A 131 -7.66 -7.95 13.04
C TYR A 131 -7.49 -9.46 12.86
N ASP A 132 -7.00 -10.15 13.90
CA ASP A 132 -6.98 -11.62 13.94
C ASP A 132 -8.24 -12.11 14.63
N VAL A 133 -9.13 -12.73 13.85
CA VAL A 133 -10.42 -13.23 14.35
C VAL A 133 -10.26 -14.32 15.39
N SER A 134 -9.19 -15.13 15.31
CA SER A 134 -8.98 -16.25 16.24
C SER A 134 -8.47 -15.77 17.59
N ALA A 135 -7.59 -14.77 17.58
CA ALA A 135 -7.00 -14.22 18.80
C ALA A 135 -7.86 -13.09 19.42
N GLY A 136 -8.79 -12.49 18.66
CA GLY A 136 -9.47 -11.26 19.06
C GLY A 136 -8.50 -10.09 19.22
N GLN A 137 -7.38 -10.13 18.51
CA GLN A 137 -6.31 -9.13 18.63
C GLN A 137 -6.39 -8.17 17.46
N MET A 138 -6.38 -6.88 17.77
CA MET A 138 -6.35 -5.81 16.79
C MET A 138 -5.09 -4.97 16.97
N ARG A 139 -4.44 -4.66 15.85
CA ARG A 139 -3.33 -3.69 15.82
C ARG A 139 -3.61 -2.65 14.76
N GLY A 140 -3.29 -1.40 15.06
CA GLY A 140 -3.47 -0.31 14.10
C GLY A 140 -2.22 0.50 13.94
N ARG A 141 -2.05 0.98 12.72
CA ARG A 141 -1.01 1.91 12.30
C ARG A 141 -1.65 3.12 11.68
N PHE A 142 -1.20 4.27 12.14
CA PHE A 142 -1.64 5.56 11.65
C PHE A 142 -0.42 6.33 11.18
N TYR A 143 -0.32 6.49 9.87
CA TYR A 143 0.70 7.31 9.27
C TYR A 143 0.16 8.73 9.11
N LEU A 144 0.93 9.71 9.59
CA LEU A 144 0.60 11.12 9.55
C LEU A 144 1.74 11.88 8.88
N ASN A 145 1.44 12.62 7.82
CA ASN A 145 2.39 13.58 7.25
C ASN A 145 1.86 14.98 7.43
N LEU A 146 2.68 15.84 8.02
CA LEU A 146 2.38 17.23 8.31
C LEU A 146 3.22 18.13 7.41
N TYR A 147 2.57 18.95 6.59
CA TYR A 147 3.20 19.96 5.76
C TYR A 147 2.92 21.35 6.32
N SER A 148 3.96 22.09 6.69
CA SER A 148 3.79 23.41 7.33
C SER A 148 4.10 24.57 6.37
N PRO A 149 3.25 25.62 6.32
CA PRO A 149 3.49 26.82 5.53
C PRO A 149 4.50 27.78 6.18
N GLU A 150 4.93 27.50 7.41
CA GLU A 150 5.82 28.35 8.20
C GLU A 150 6.85 27.51 8.97
N THR A 151 7.92 28.15 9.44
CA THR A 151 8.87 27.47 10.33
C THR A 151 8.32 27.56 11.75
N ARG A 152 7.82 26.45 12.28
CA ARG A 152 7.14 26.40 13.58
C ARG A 152 7.47 25.11 14.33
N ARG A 153 7.32 25.17 15.66
CA ARG A 153 7.34 24.02 16.55
C ARG A 153 5.92 23.67 16.96
N TYR A 154 5.56 22.41 16.82
CA TYR A 154 4.23 21.90 17.15
C TYR A 154 4.27 20.93 18.32
N GLN A 155 3.19 20.90 19.09
CA GLN A 155 2.85 19.78 19.95
C GLN A 155 1.90 18.86 19.18
N VAL A 156 2.25 17.57 19.06
CA VAL A 156 1.46 16.59 18.34
C VAL A 156 1.01 15.50 19.29
N SER A 157 -0.27 15.16 19.28
CA SER A 157 -0.81 13.96 19.94
C SER A 157 -1.71 13.20 18.98
N VAL A 158 -1.80 11.89 19.16
CA VAL A 158 -2.71 11.03 18.38
C VAL A 158 -3.58 10.25 19.34
N LYS A 159 -4.87 10.23 19.03
CA LYS A 159 -5.85 9.37 19.70
C LYS A 159 -6.47 8.45 18.67
N SER A 160 -6.62 7.18 19.02
CA SER A 160 -7.21 6.18 18.13
C SER A 160 -8.43 5.52 18.77
N SER A 161 -9.24 4.87 17.94
CA SER A 161 -10.42 4.12 18.32
C SER A 161 -10.47 2.80 17.54
N VAL A 162 -11.17 1.82 18.10
CA VAL A 162 -11.50 0.59 17.39
C VAL A 162 -12.67 0.83 16.44
N PRO A 163 -12.75 0.11 15.30
CA PRO A 163 -13.85 0.23 14.31
C PRO A 163 -15.15 -0.40 14.83
N SER A 164 -15.71 0.12 15.93
CA SER A 164 -16.97 -0.33 16.53
C SER A 164 -18.16 0.51 16.05
N GLN A 165 -19.36 -0.06 16.06
CA GLN A 165 -20.60 0.64 15.69
C GLN A 165 -21.15 1.60 16.75
N SER A 166 -20.53 1.66 17.95
CA SER A 166 -20.90 2.66 18.94
C SER A 166 -20.81 4.07 18.34
N LYS A 167 -21.81 4.93 18.59
CA LYS A 167 -21.72 6.35 18.19
C LYS A 167 -20.66 7.08 19.01
N ASP A 168 -20.61 6.81 20.31
CA ASP A 168 -19.56 7.29 21.21
C ASP A 168 -18.43 6.25 21.22
N ARG A 169 -17.54 6.35 20.23
CA ARG A 169 -16.34 5.50 20.17
C ARG A 169 -15.31 6.06 21.15
N PRO A 170 -14.96 5.34 22.23
CA PRO A 170 -13.93 5.81 23.14
C PRO A 170 -12.61 5.89 22.38
N HIS A 171 -12.00 7.07 22.44
CA HIS A 171 -10.67 7.29 21.91
C HIS A 171 -9.66 7.06 23.03
N PHE A 172 -8.57 6.37 22.71
CA PHE A 172 -7.46 6.14 23.62
C PHE A 172 -6.19 6.81 23.07
N PRO A 173 -5.26 7.25 23.94
CA PRO A 173 -3.94 7.72 23.51
C PRO A 173 -3.17 6.64 22.75
N THR A 174 -2.49 7.04 21.69
CA THR A 174 -1.76 6.12 20.78
C THR A 174 -0.27 6.40 20.84
N TYR A 175 0.56 5.35 20.87
CA TYR A 175 2.01 5.46 20.88
C TYR A 175 2.50 6.09 19.57
N LEU A 176 3.28 7.16 19.63
CA LEU A 176 3.67 8.01 18.53
C LEU A 176 5.20 8.00 18.36
N ASN A 177 5.65 7.84 17.11
CA ASN A 177 7.05 7.84 16.71
C ASN A 177 7.27 8.68 15.46
N TRP A 178 8.54 8.92 15.14
CA TRP A 178 8.92 9.37 13.81
C TRP A 178 8.68 8.24 12.79
N ASN A 179 8.30 8.60 11.56
CA ASN A 179 8.27 7.69 10.43
C ASN A 179 9.41 8.04 9.49
N GLY A 180 10.44 7.20 9.43
CA GLY A 180 11.64 7.47 8.64
C GLY A 180 11.56 6.82 7.27
N LEU A 181 12.32 7.36 6.31
CA LEU A 181 12.41 6.81 4.97
C LEU A 181 13.36 5.58 4.99
N PRO A 182 12.91 4.35 4.68
CA PRO A 182 13.77 3.17 4.72
C PRO A 182 14.66 3.09 3.47
N GLU A 183 15.59 4.03 3.36
CA GLU A 183 16.52 4.17 2.23
C GLU A 183 17.93 4.51 2.70
N SER A 184 18.89 4.36 1.79
CA SER A 184 20.28 4.86 1.95
C SER A 184 20.46 6.29 1.42
N THR A 185 19.40 6.92 0.87
CA THR A 185 19.41 8.25 0.25
C THR A 185 19.25 9.38 1.29
N PHE A 186 19.18 10.64 0.84
CA PHE A 186 18.98 11.78 1.74
C PHE A 186 17.75 11.61 2.65
N ALA A 187 17.91 11.90 3.95
CA ALA A 187 16.93 11.64 5.01
C ALA A 187 16.57 10.15 5.24
N GLY A 188 17.31 9.21 4.64
CA GLY A 188 17.11 7.78 4.77
C GLY A 188 17.66 7.19 6.08
N MET A 189 16.94 6.22 6.64
CA MET A 189 17.23 5.53 7.89
C MET A 189 18.44 4.60 7.81
N TYR A 190 18.80 4.10 6.63
CA TYR A 190 19.91 3.15 6.46
C TYR A 190 21.27 3.85 6.38
N ARG A 191 21.30 5.17 6.54
CA ARG A 191 22.54 5.95 6.58
C ARG A 191 23.14 5.91 7.98
N SER A 192 24.47 5.86 8.04
CA SER A 192 25.16 6.13 9.29
C SER A 192 24.86 7.56 9.72
N ALA A 193 24.52 7.75 11.00
CA ALA A 193 24.18 9.04 11.60
C ALA A 193 25.42 9.94 11.82
N GLU A 194 26.40 9.85 10.93
CA GLU A 194 27.65 10.60 11.02
C GLU A 194 27.38 12.10 10.82
N GLY A 195 27.61 12.89 11.87
CA GLY A 195 27.69 14.35 11.78
C GLY A 195 26.47 15.17 12.22
N THR A 196 25.35 14.56 12.64
CA THR A 196 24.15 15.33 13.04
C THR A 196 24.11 15.59 14.55
N ILE A 197 25.01 16.45 15.04
CA ILE A 197 25.06 16.83 16.47
C ILE A 197 24.21 18.10 16.75
N THR A 198 23.85 18.86 15.71
CA THR A 198 23.26 20.22 15.85
C THR A 198 21.81 20.34 15.38
N GLY A 199 21.02 19.26 15.48
CA GLY A 199 19.60 19.28 15.12
C GLY A 199 18.72 20.01 16.15
N PRO A 200 17.59 20.61 15.74
CA PRO A 200 16.63 21.16 16.68
C PRO A 200 16.07 20.05 17.58
N ALA A 201 16.20 20.22 18.89
CA ALA A 201 15.70 19.27 19.88
C ALA A 201 14.16 19.25 19.93
N TYR A 202 13.61 18.08 20.23
CA TYR A 202 12.21 17.81 20.54
C TYR A 202 12.15 16.62 21.51
N GLN A 203 11.02 16.40 22.17
CA GLN A 203 10.87 15.33 23.14
C GLN A 203 9.56 14.58 22.95
N PHE A 204 9.58 13.28 23.22
CA PHE A 204 8.36 12.50 23.37
C PHE A 204 7.78 12.74 24.77
N SER A 205 6.46 12.69 24.90
CA SER A 205 5.81 12.65 26.22
C SER A 205 6.24 11.39 26.98
N GLU A 206 6.03 11.36 28.30
CA GLU A 206 6.47 10.22 29.14
C GLU A 206 5.94 8.86 28.65
N GLN A 207 4.71 8.83 28.14
CA GLN A 207 4.07 7.62 27.59
C GLN A 207 4.28 7.48 26.07
N SER A 208 5.06 8.39 25.47
CA SER A 208 5.28 8.51 24.03
C SER A 208 3.96 8.58 23.24
N THR A 209 2.93 9.18 23.82
CA THR A 209 1.62 9.40 23.17
C THR A 209 1.52 10.77 22.49
N GLY A 210 2.57 11.57 22.64
CA GLY A 210 2.70 12.86 21.99
C GLY A 210 4.17 13.25 21.79
N ILE A 211 4.38 14.24 20.94
CA ILE A 211 5.67 14.85 20.69
C ILE A 211 5.55 16.34 21.00
N GLU A 212 6.44 16.84 21.83
CA GLU A 212 6.52 18.24 22.20
C GLU A 212 7.66 18.94 21.46
N ASN A 213 7.43 20.19 21.08
CA ASN A 213 8.39 21.03 20.38
C ASN A 213 8.88 20.48 19.03
N LEU A 214 8.06 19.68 18.33
CA LEU A 214 8.40 19.08 17.04
C LEU A 214 8.70 20.17 15.99
N PRO A 215 9.94 20.31 15.51
CA PRO A 215 10.29 21.36 14.55
C PRO A 215 9.89 20.97 13.13
N VAL A 216 9.06 21.81 12.50
CA VAL A 216 8.71 21.72 11.08
C VAL A 216 9.17 22.99 10.39
N LEU A 217 9.92 22.85 9.30
CA LEU A 217 10.41 24.00 8.52
C LEU A 217 9.32 24.46 7.56
N LYS A 218 9.37 25.75 7.20
CA LYS A 218 8.53 26.32 6.14
C LYS A 218 8.65 25.49 4.85
N TRP A 219 7.49 25.11 4.31
CA TRP A 219 7.33 24.26 3.13
C TRP A 219 8.00 22.89 3.26
N GLY A 220 8.20 22.44 4.51
CA GLY A 220 8.74 21.15 4.86
C GLY A 220 7.65 20.17 5.29
N THR A 221 7.90 18.89 5.06
CA THR A 221 7.07 17.79 5.56
C THR A 221 7.74 17.10 6.73
N LYS A 222 6.96 16.75 7.77
CA LYS A 222 7.35 15.81 8.82
C LYS A 222 6.41 14.60 8.79
N SER A 223 7.01 13.42 8.85
CA SER A 223 6.30 12.13 8.79
C SER A 223 6.37 11.45 10.15
N LEU A 224 5.22 11.06 10.67
CA LEU A 224 5.04 10.43 11.97
C LEU A 224 4.27 9.11 11.79
N LEU A 225 4.50 8.18 12.71
CA LEU A 225 3.81 6.90 12.77
C LEU A 225 3.26 6.73 14.18
N ALA A 226 1.95 6.53 14.29
CA ALA A 226 1.31 6.14 15.53
C ALA A 226 0.87 4.67 15.46
N GLU A 227 1.09 3.93 16.54
CA GLU A 227 0.77 2.51 16.63
C GLU A 227 -0.01 2.20 17.90
N TRP A 228 -0.94 1.25 17.79
CA TRP A 228 -1.71 0.76 18.92
C TRP A 228 -2.05 -0.72 18.78
N ASN A 229 -2.35 -1.35 19.91
CA ASN A 229 -2.94 -2.67 19.98
C ASN A 229 -4.15 -2.64 20.92
N GLN A 230 -5.16 -3.46 20.64
CA GLN A 230 -6.35 -3.62 21.47
C GLN A 230 -6.83 -5.07 21.36
N GLN A 231 -7.28 -5.63 22.49
CA GLN A 231 -8.04 -6.89 22.48
C GLN A 231 -9.51 -6.54 22.24
N GLN A 232 -10.09 -7.10 21.19
CA GLN A 232 -11.48 -6.92 20.85
C GLN A 232 -12.02 -8.22 20.25
N SER A 233 -12.87 -8.92 21.00
CA SER A 233 -13.50 -10.15 20.52
C SER A 233 -14.79 -9.85 19.74
N ASP A 234 -15.29 -10.86 19.01
CA ASP A 234 -16.64 -10.90 18.45
C ASP A 234 -16.98 -9.83 17.39
N LEU A 235 -15.97 -9.15 16.81
CA LEU A 235 -16.21 -8.25 15.68
C LEU A 235 -16.49 -8.97 14.36
N VAL A 236 -16.08 -10.23 14.23
CA VAL A 236 -16.24 -11.00 13.00
C VAL A 236 -16.58 -12.44 13.37
N THR A 237 -17.67 -12.95 12.80
CA THR A 237 -18.06 -14.35 12.87
C THR A 237 -17.93 -14.96 11.48
N SER A 238 -17.32 -16.14 11.39
CA SER A 238 -17.05 -16.78 10.11
C SER A 238 -17.28 -18.28 10.17
N ASN A 239 -17.95 -18.82 9.16
CA ASN A 239 -18.10 -20.26 8.91
C ASN A 239 -17.46 -20.61 7.56
N LEU A 240 -16.26 -20.09 7.31
CA LEU A 240 -15.55 -20.34 6.08
C LEU A 240 -14.90 -21.73 6.10
N THR A 241 -15.09 -22.46 4.99
CA THR A 241 -14.52 -23.78 4.76
C THR A 241 -13.67 -23.78 3.49
N GLY A 242 -12.50 -24.41 3.56
CA GLY A 242 -11.61 -24.62 2.43
C GLY A 242 -11.61 -26.07 1.99
N ASN A 243 -11.66 -26.31 0.67
CA ASN A 243 -11.48 -27.66 0.11
C ASN A 243 -10.02 -27.92 -0.30
N ASN A 244 -9.71 -29.16 -0.69
CA ASN A 244 -8.37 -29.60 -1.12
C ASN A 244 -7.85 -28.90 -2.39
N LEU A 245 -8.74 -28.25 -3.16
CA LEU A 245 -8.37 -27.48 -4.35
C LEU A 245 -8.05 -26.01 -4.02
N GLY A 246 -8.06 -25.64 -2.73
CA GLY A 246 -7.83 -24.27 -2.28
C GLY A 246 -8.99 -23.33 -2.58
N GLN A 247 -10.20 -23.86 -2.79
CA GLN A 247 -11.41 -23.09 -2.93
C GLN A 247 -12.06 -22.89 -1.56
N LEU A 248 -12.41 -21.64 -1.28
CA LEU A 248 -13.10 -21.16 -0.11
C LEU A 248 -14.62 -21.09 -0.39
N SER A 249 -15.40 -21.56 0.57
CA SER A 249 -16.87 -21.51 0.61
C SER A 249 -17.36 -21.11 2.00
N GLY A 250 -18.61 -20.70 2.13
CA GLY A 250 -19.24 -20.39 3.41
C GLY A 250 -19.59 -18.92 3.60
N THR A 251 -19.75 -18.52 4.86
CA THR A 251 -20.29 -17.20 5.22
C THR A 251 -19.43 -16.43 6.20
N LEU A 252 -19.59 -15.10 6.17
CA LEU A 252 -18.91 -14.13 7.02
C LEU A 252 -19.94 -13.08 7.48
N THR A 253 -19.84 -12.66 8.74
CA THR A 253 -20.55 -11.49 9.28
C THR A 253 -19.56 -10.65 10.06
N HIS A 254 -19.60 -9.33 9.90
CA HIS A 254 -18.76 -8.41 10.66
C HIS A 254 -19.59 -7.31 11.33
N GLN A 255 -19.09 -6.81 12.46
CA GLN A 255 -19.69 -5.74 13.28
C GLN A 255 -18.86 -4.45 13.23
N PHE A 256 -18.02 -4.29 12.21
CA PHE A 256 -17.29 -3.05 11.99
C PHE A 256 -18.23 -1.84 11.81
N SER A 257 -17.69 -0.65 12.04
CA SER A 257 -18.40 0.63 12.03
C SER A 257 -19.07 1.02 10.71
N SER A 258 -18.62 0.48 9.57
CA SER A 258 -19.22 0.69 8.25
C SER A 258 -19.11 -0.56 7.37
N SER A 259 -19.75 -0.54 6.20
CA SER A 259 -19.53 -1.56 5.17
C SER A 259 -18.08 -1.55 4.68
N LEU A 260 -17.62 -2.71 4.23
CA LEU A 260 -16.28 -2.90 3.67
C LEU A 260 -16.35 -2.74 2.15
N LYS A 261 -15.62 -1.76 1.63
CA LYS A 261 -15.55 -1.42 0.20
C LYS A 261 -14.19 -1.84 -0.36
N ASP A 262 -14.08 -1.86 -1.69
CA ASP A 262 -12.81 -2.13 -2.39
C ASP A 262 -12.11 -3.37 -1.82
N TRP A 263 -12.89 -4.43 -1.64
CA TRP A 263 -12.45 -5.59 -0.87
C TRP A 263 -11.90 -6.70 -1.77
N VAL A 264 -10.93 -7.43 -1.24
CA VAL A 264 -10.45 -8.70 -1.77
C VAL A 264 -10.28 -9.69 -0.63
N LEU A 265 -10.68 -10.94 -0.87
CA LEU A 265 -10.52 -12.03 0.09
C LEU A 265 -9.57 -13.07 -0.51
N ALA A 266 -8.41 -13.26 0.11
CA ALA A 266 -7.40 -14.21 -0.33
C ALA A 266 -7.44 -15.49 0.51
N TYR A 267 -7.31 -16.65 -0.13
CA TYR A 267 -7.16 -17.95 0.52
C TYR A 267 -6.38 -18.90 -0.38
N GLY A 268 -5.35 -19.55 0.18
CA GLY A 268 -4.44 -20.40 -0.61
C GLY A 268 -3.84 -19.64 -1.80
N ASN A 269 -4.02 -20.16 -3.01
CA ASN A 269 -3.53 -19.55 -4.25
C ASN A 269 -4.63 -18.79 -5.03
N ARG A 270 -5.75 -18.47 -4.35
CA ARG A 270 -6.91 -17.82 -4.95
C ARG A 270 -7.21 -16.50 -4.27
N VAL A 271 -7.78 -15.59 -5.03
CA VAL A 271 -8.38 -14.36 -4.55
C VAL A 271 -9.81 -14.28 -5.03
N TYR A 272 -10.69 -13.85 -4.15
CA TYR A 272 -12.10 -13.60 -4.36
C TYR A 272 -12.31 -12.11 -4.37
N LEU A 273 -13.05 -11.64 -5.36
CA LEU A 273 -13.33 -10.23 -5.58
C LEU A 273 -14.70 -10.09 -6.24
N PRO A 274 -15.33 -8.91 -6.16
CA PRO A 274 -16.55 -8.64 -6.89
C PRO A 274 -16.36 -8.76 -8.41
N VAL A 275 -17.41 -9.17 -9.10
CA VAL A 275 -17.44 -9.15 -10.57
C VAL A 275 -17.36 -7.69 -11.04
N ASN A 276 -16.39 -7.40 -11.91
CA ASN A 276 -16.22 -6.08 -12.51
C ASN A 276 -17.34 -5.79 -13.54
N ASN A 277 -18.50 -5.33 -13.08
CA ASN A 277 -19.48 -4.66 -13.93
C ASN A 277 -19.50 -3.15 -13.59
N PRO A 278 -19.08 -2.27 -14.51
CA PRO A 278 -19.01 -0.82 -14.27
C PRO A 278 -20.32 -0.21 -13.74
N GLU A 279 -21.47 -0.76 -14.14
CA GLU A 279 -22.79 -0.27 -13.71
C GLU A 279 -23.17 -0.68 -12.28
N GLN A 280 -22.43 -1.60 -11.65
CA GLN A 280 -22.78 -2.22 -10.37
C GLN A 280 -21.68 -2.11 -9.31
N LEU A 281 -20.61 -1.33 -9.57
CA LEU A 281 -19.50 -1.10 -8.64
C LEU A 281 -19.98 -0.55 -7.29
N ASP A 282 -20.99 0.33 -7.27
CA ASP A 282 -21.56 0.90 -6.04
C ASP A 282 -22.27 -0.14 -5.15
N GLN A 283 -22.60 -1.32 -5.70
CA GLN A 283 -23.24 -2.42 -4.97
C GLN A 283 -22.23 -3.48 -4.49
N SER A 284 -20.94 -3.26 -4.74
CA SER A 284 -19.88 -4.19 -4.40
C SER A 284 -19.26 -3.86 -3.04
N TYR A 285 -19.94 -4.22 -1.96
CA TYR A 285 -19.45 -4.08 -0.59
C TYR A 285 -19.86 -5.28 0.27
N ILE A 286 -19.14 -5.49 1.37
CA ILE A 286 -19.56 -6.42 2.43
C ILE A 286 -20.35 -5.61 3.47
N PRO A 287 -21.65 -5.88 3.66
CA PRO A 287 -22.48 -5.15 4.62
C PRO A 287 -22.15 -5.49 6.07
N ALA A 288 -22.17 -4.47 6.93
CA ALA A 288 -22.06 -4.66 8.38
C ALA A 288 -23.34 -5.31 8.95
N ASN A 289 -23.16 -6.17 9.97
CA ASN A 289 -24.21 -6.92 10.67
C ASN A 289 -25.09 -7.82 9.80
N GLN A 290 -24.64 -8.18 8.61
CA GLN A 290 -25.38 -9.05 7.71
C GLN A 290 -24.55 -10.28 7.37
N VAL A 291 -25.24 -11.38 7.10
CA VAL A 291 -24.59 -12.61 6.63
C VAL A 291 -24.22 -12.40 5.17
N TRP A 292 -22.93 -12.40 4.89
CA TRP A 292 -22.38 -12.33 3.55
C TRP A 292 -21.84 -13.70 3.14
N SER A 293 -22.20 -14.15 1.94
CA SER A 293 -21.78 -15.45 1.40
C SER A 293 -20.75 -15.27 0.30
N ILE A 294 -19.64 -16.01 0.39
CA ILE A 294 -18.60 -16.02 -0.65
C ILE A 294 -19.07 -16.71 -1.93
N ASN A 295 -20.04 -17.62 -1.82
CA ASN A 295 -20.64 -18.33 -2.93
C ASN A 295 -21.75 -17.50 -3.63
N GLY A 296 -21.82 -16.20 -3.35
CA GLY A 296 -22.79 -15.30 -3.95
C GLY A 296 -22.57 -15.12 -5.46
N PRO A 297 -23.63 -14.82 -6.23
CA PRO A 297 -23.58 -14.78 -7.70
C PRO A 297 -22.73 -13.65 -8.28
N ARG A 298 -22.28 -12.69 -7.46
CA ARG A 298 -21.50 -11.50 -7.89
C ARG A 298 -20.05 -11.54 -7.44
N ILE A 299 -19.54 -12.73 -7.12
CA ILE A 299 -18.17 -12.93 -6.67
C ILE A 299 -17.47 -13.82 -7.70
N GLU A 300 -16.31 -13.36 -8.18
CA GLU A 300 -15.45 -14.16 -9.02
C GLU A 300 -14.20 -14.59 -8.24
N SER A 301 -13.59 -15.68 -8.69
CA SER A 301 -12.36 -16.20 -8.10
C SER A 301 -11.26 -16.31 -9.16
N ARG A 302 -10.10 -15.76 -8.86
CA ARG A 302 -8.93 -15.75 -9.75
C ARG A 302 -7.69 -16.30 -9.04
N ASN A 303 -6.67 -16.66 -9.82
CA ASN A 303 -5.35 -16.94 -9.25
C ASN A 303 -4.78 -15.65 -8.65
N ILE A 304 -4.32 -15.70 -7.39
CA ILE A 304 -3.88 -14.50 -6.67
C ILE A 304 -2.67 -13.84 -7.32
N LYS A 305 -1.68 -14.62 -7.77
CA LYS A 305 -0.51 -14.07 -8.45
C LYS A 305 -0.91 -13.35 -9.73
N GLY A 306 -1.69 -14.00 -10.59
CA GLY A 306 -2.18 -13.39 -11.83
C GLY A 306 -3.02 -12.12 -11.59
N TYR A 307 -3.79 -12.07 -10.51
CA TYR A 307 -4.54 -10.87 -10.10
C TYR A 307 -3.61 -9.73 -9.65
N LEU A 308 -2.66 -10.01 -8.74
CA LEU A 308 -1.72 -9.01 -8.22
C LEU A 308 -0.79 -8.46 -9.30
N THR A 309 -0.38 -9.30 -10.26
CA THR A 309 0.51 -8.92 -11.36
C THR A 309 -0.22 -8.44 -12.62
N ARG A 310 -1.56 -8.35 -12.56
CA ARG A 310 -2.45 -7.98 -13.67
C ARG A 310 -2.12 -8.76 -14.95
N SER A 311 -1.89 -10.07 -14.81
CA SER A 311 -1.53 -10.94 -15.92
C SER A 311 -2.76 -11.28 -16.78
N VAL A 312 -2.61 -11.14 -18.09
CA VAL A 312 -3.64 -11.50 -19.07
C VAL A 312 -3.09 -12.60 -19.98
N SER A 313 -3.81 -13.69 -20.11
CA SER A 313 -3.49 -14.76 -21.07
C SER A 313 -4.01 -14.37 -22.45
N ARG A 314 -3.11 -14.15 -23.41
CA ARG A 314 -3.45 -13.90 -24.81
C ARG A 314 -3.14 -15.13 -25.64
N ARG A 315 -4.14 -15.65 -26.36
CA ARG A 315 -3.96 -16.68 -27.37
C ARG A 315 -3.36 -16.03 -28.62
N ILE A 316 -2.16 -16.44 -29.01
CA ILE A 316 -1.51 -16.01 -30.25
C ILE A 316 -1.61 -17.17 -31.23
N GLU A 317 -2.38 -16.97 -32.29
CA GLU A 317 -2.44 -17.90 -33.41
C GLU A 317 -1.24 -17.64 -34.32
N GLN A 318 -0.31 -18.58 -34.38
CA GLN A 318 0.80 -18.50 -35.32
C GLN A 318 0.32 -18.94 -36.70
N LYS A 319 0.53 -18.06 -37.69
CA LYS A 319 0.12 -18.27 -39.07
C LYS A 319 0.80 -19.54 -39.63
N GLY A 320 0.02 -20.59 -39.88
CA GLY A 320 0.49 -21.86 -40.44
C GLY A 320 0.61 -23.04 -39.48
N GLN A 321 0.27 -22.89 -38.19
CA GLN A 321 0.16 -24.01 -37.24
C GLN A 321 -1.24 -24.08 -36.63
N ASN A 322 -1.82 -25.28 -36.54
CA ASN A 322 -3.13 -25.52 -35.92
C ASN A 322 -3.12 -25.36 -34.38
N ASN A 323 -1.95 -25.12 -33.78
CA ASN A 323 -1.80 -24.98 -32.33
C ASN A 323 -1.56 -23.52 -31.98
N ALA A 324 -2.53 -22.92 -31.28
CA ALA A 324 -2.37 -21.58 -30.75
C ALA A 324 -1.47 -21.62 -29.50
N THR A 325 -0.48 -20.72 -29.45
CA THR A 325 0.36 -20.57 -28.26
C THR A 325 -0.32 -19.61 -27.29
N ILE A 326 -0.56 -20.04 -26.06
CA ILE A 326 -1.07 -19.16 -25.00
C ILE A 326 0.12 -18.44 -24.39
N VAL A 327 0.18 -17.12 -24.54
CA VAL A 327 1.20 -16.27 -23.93
C VAL A 327 0.56 -15.49 -22.80
N THR A 328 1.06 -15.70 -21.58
CA THR A 328 0.67 -14.88 -20.42
C THR A 328 1.54 -13.63 -20.39
N VAL A 329 0.91 -12.47 -20.54
CA VAL A 329 1.59 -11.16 -20.45
C VAL A 329 1.30 -10.57 -19.08
N GLN A 330 2.35 -10.23 -18.35
CA GLN A 330 2.30 -9.59 -17.04
C GLN A 330 2.46 -8.08 -17.20
N THR A 331 1.80 -7.29 -16.35
CA THR A 331 2.04 -5.83 -16.30
C THR A 331 3.23 -5.55 -15.40
N ASP A 332 4.19 -4.76 -15.88
CA ASP A 332 5.34 -4.34 -15.10
C ASP A 332 4.92 -3.54 -13.86
N TYR A 333 5.61 -3.78 -12.75
CA TYR A 333 5.38 -3.04 -11.53
C TYR A 333 5.92 -1.61 -11.65
N ASN A 334 5.09 -0.62 -11.30
CA ASN A 334 5.50 0.78 -11.29
C ASN A 334 5.80 1.24 -9.85
N PRO A 335 7.09 1.36 -9.45
CA PRO A 335 7.47 1.79 -8.10
C PRO A 335 7.15 3.27 -7.81
N PHE A 336 6.82 4.07 -8.84
CA PHE A 336 6.44 5.47 -8.69
C PHE A 336 4.92 5.68 -8.60
N ALA A 337 4.12 4.62 -8.73
CA ALA A 337 2.69 4.71 -8.52
C ALA A 337 2.40 5.13 -7.07
N LYS A 338 1.43 6.04 -6.89
CA LYS A 338 1.10 6.67 -5.60
C LYS A 338 -0.25 6.24 -5.03
N ASN A 339 -0.91 5.24 -5.62
CA ASN A 339 -2.20 4.79 -5.14
C ASN A 339 -2.00 3.90 -3.90
N ALA A 340 -2.39 4.41 -2.72
CA ALA A 340 -2.19 3.71 -1.44
C ALA A 340 -2.87 2.33 -1.40
N TYR A 341 -4.07 2.20 -1.96
CA TYR A 341 -4.78 0.91 -2.06
C TYR A 341 -3.96 -0.14 -2.82
N GLU A 342 -3.45 0.20 -4.01
CA GLU A 342 -2.66 -0.73 -4.82
C GLU A 342 -1.32 -1.08 -4.16
N ILE A 343 -0.66 -0.11 -3.52
CA ILE A 343 0.60 -0.33 -2.79
C ILE A 343 0.36 -1.26 -1.60
N LEU A 344 -0.63 -0.96 -0.75
CA LEU A 344 -0.96 -1.77 0.43
C LEU A 344 -1.43 -3.17 0.06
N LYS A 345 -2.15 -3.33 -1.05
CA LYS A 345 -2.56 -4.64 -1.56
C LYS A 345 -1.36 -5.51 -1.95
N ILE A 346 -0.39 -4.93 -2.67
CA ILE A 346 0.86 -5.61 -3.00
C ILE A 346 1.67 -5.91 -1.76
N LEU A 347 1.78 -4.95 -0.84
CA LEU A 347 2.54 -5.08 0.39
C LEU A 347 1.93 -6.13 1.34
N THR A 348 0.59 -6.26 1.37
CA THR A 348 -0.12 -7.29 2.15
C THR A 348 0.11 -8.71 1.62
N PHE A 349 0.42 -8.85 0.33
CA PHE A 349 0.59 -10.14 -0.35
C PHE A 349 1.89 -10.17 -1.16
N HIS A 350 2.98 -9.59 -0.62
CA HIS A 350 4.19 -9.29 -1.39
C HIS A 350 4.81 -10.56 -1.94
N GLU A 351 5.04 -11.55 -1.07
CA GLU A 351 5.57 -12.85 -1.49
C GLU A 351 4.64 -13.60 -2.47
N MET A 352 3.31 -13.49 -2.33
CA MET A 352 2.37 -14.08 -3.30
C MET A 352 2.39 -13.40 -4.68
N SER A 353 2.72 -12.10 -4.73
CA SER A 353 2.89 -11.38 -6.00
C SER A 353 4.14 -11.79 -6.78
N GLY A 354 5.07 -12.53 -6.14
CA GLY A 354 6.40 -12.84 -6.66
C GLY A 354 7.52 -12.07 -5.96
N GLY A 355 7.20 -11.34 -4.89
CA GLY A 355 8.15 -10.65 -4.02
C GLY A 355 9.03 -9.65 -4.78
N TYR A 356 10.32 -9.64 -4.44
CA TYR A 356 11.34 -8.85 -5.12
C TYR A 356 11.40 -9.14 -6.63
N GLY A 357 11.15 -10.39 -7.04
CA GLY A 357 11.22 -10.79 -8.46
C GLY A 357 10.16 -10.11 -9.33
N TYR A 358 9.02 -9.72 -8.75
CA TYR A 358 7.99 -8.96 -9.45
C TYR A 358 8.16 -7.45 -9.29
N THR A 359 8.29 -7.00 -8.05
CA THR A 359 8.26 -5.58 -7.70
C THR A 359 9.58 -4.86 -7.95
N GLY A 360 10.70 -5.59 -7.92
CA GLY A 360 12.04 -5.01 -7.87
C GLY A 360 12.36 -4.31 -6.55
N LEU A 361 11.47 -4.39 -5.55
CA LEU A 361 11.57 -3.73 -4.26
C LEU A 361 11.66 -4.77 -3.13
N SER A 362 12.52 -4.51 -2.14
CA SER A 362 12.54 -5.30 -0.90
C SER A 362 11.36 -4.93 0.01
N ASN A 363 11.11 -5.78 1.01
CA ASN A 363 10.07 -5.58 2.01
C ASN A 363 10.60 -5.88 3.41
N ILE A 364 11.80 -5.40 3.72
CA ILE A 364 12.48 -5.72 4.98
C ILE A 364 11.92 -4.86 6.11
N SER A 365 11.78 -3.55 5.88
CA SER A 365 11.21 -2.64 6.89
C SER A 365 9.71 -2.89 7.10
N GLY A 366 9.03 -3.29 6.02
CA GLY A 366 7.60 -3.59 5.97
C GLY A 366 7.21 -5.05 6.21
N GLU A 367 8.13 -5.96 6.56
CA GLU A 367 7.88 -7.43 6.63
C GLU A 367 6.62 -7.77 7.43
N GLN A 368 6.43 -7.09 8.57
CA GLN A 368 5.28 -7.27 9.47
C GLN A 368 3.90 -6.95 8.87
N LEU A 369 3.88 -6.20 7.76
CA LEU A 369 2.69 -5.86 7.02
C LEU A 369 2.39 -6.86 5.89
N ASP A 370 3.30 -7.78 5.57
CA ASP A 370 3.03 -8.88 4.65
C ASP A 370 2.28 -10.00 5.39
N LEU A 371 1.10 -10.35 4.88
CA LEU A 371 0.24 -11.39 5.42
C LEU A 371 0.24 -12.65 4.53
N THR A 372 1.18 -12.77 3.59
CA THR A 372 1.34 -13.97 2.74
C THR A 372 1.46 -15.25 3.56
N GLU A 373 2.19 -15.22 4.67
CA GLU A 373 2.33 -16.39 5.56
C GLU A 373 0.99 -16.85 6.15
N GLN A 374 0.01 -15.94 6.29
CA GLN A 374 -1.32 -16.33 6.77
C GLN A 374 -2.03 -17.26 5.78
N LEU A 375 -1.86 -17.01 4.49
CA LEU A 375 -2.39 -17.88 3.43
C LEU A 375 -1.71 -19.25 3.45
N ARG A 376 -0.40 -19.30 3.72
CA ARG A 376 0.37 -20.55 3.85
C ARG A 376 -0.03 -21.37 5.08
N LEU A 377 -0.47 -20.69 6.14
CA LEU A 377 -1.03 -21.30 7.35
C LEU A 377 -2.50 -21.75 7.19
N GLY A 378 -3.07 -21.67 5.97
CA GLY A 378 -4.44 -22.08 5.72
C GLY A 378 -5.48 -21.12 6.32
N ARG A 379 -5.11 -19.86 6.56
CA ARG A 379 -6.05 -18.80 6.95
C ARG A 379 -6.43 -17.96 5.74
N ALA A 380 -7.62 -17.39 5.76
CA ALA A 380 -8.03 -16.40 4.77
C ALA A 380 -7.65 -14.99 5.23
N VAL A 381 -7.34 -14.11 4.28
CA VAL A 381 -7.05 -12.70 4.55
C VAL A 381 -7.98 -11.82 3.73
N LEU A 382 -8.86 -11.09 4.40
CA LEU A 382 -9.69 -10.05 3.80
C LEU A 382 -8.93 -8.73 3.86
N PHE A 383 -8.72 -8.06 2.74
CA PHE A 383 -8.22 -6.69 2.68
C PHE A 383 -9.34 -5.80 2.12
N ALA A 384 -9.70 -4.73 2.83
CA ALA A 384 -10.79 -3.85 2.42
C ALA A 384 -10.58 -2.42 2.90
N ARG A 385 -11.27 -1.49 2.25
CA ARG A 385 -11.41 -0.10 2.70
C ARG A 385 -12.58 0.05 3.66
N LEU A 386 -12.37 0.83 4.72
CA LEU A 386 -13.37 1.22 5.70
C LEU A 386 -13.55 2.74 5.60
N ASP A 387 -14.79 3.24 5.55
CA ASP A 387 -15.04 4.69 5.44
C ASP A 387 -14.89 5.42 6.78
N THR A 388 -14.75 4.67 7.88
CA THR A 388 -14.70 5.23 9.22
C THR A 388 -13.26 5.63 9.58
N PRO A 389 -12.98 6.90 9.92
CA PRO A 389 -11.69 7.30 10.45
C PRO A 389 -11.50 6.71 11.86
N LEU A 390 -10.31 6.15 12.10
CA LEU A 390 -9.98 5.45 13.35
C LEU A 390 -9.00 6.20 14.22
N SER A 391 -8.21 7.12 13.65
CA SER A 391 -7.27 7.93 14.40
C SER A 391 -7.48 9.41 14.09
N VAL A 392 -7.27 10.23 15.11
CA VAL A 392 -7.38 11.67 15.07
C VAL A 392 -6.07 12.25 15.60
N ALA A 393 -5.45 13.14 14.81
CA ALA A 393 -4.28 13.90 15.22
C ALA A 393 -4.71 15.25 15.81
N GLU A 394 -4.04 15.66 16.87
CA GLU A 394 -4.17 16.98 17.48
C GLU A 394 -2.84 17.72 17.36
N LEU A 395 -2.92 19.00 16.96
CA LEU A 395 -1.80 19.93 16.82
C LEU A 395 -2.05 21.12 17.72
N ASP A 396 -1.15 21.35 18.68
CA ASP A 396 -1.27 22.40 19.68
C ASP A 396 -2.66 22.41 20.35
N GLN A 397 -3.15 21.21 20.73
CA GLN A 397 -4.46 20.94 21.34
C GLN A 397 -5.68 21.17 20.43
N ASN A 398 -5.48 21.54 19.17
CA ASN A 398 -6.54 21.65 18.18
C ASN A 398 -6.58 20.40 17.31
N GLN A 399 -7.77 19.87 17.05
CA GLN A 399 -7.93 18.75 16.14
C GLN A 399 -7.50 19.15 14.72
N LEU A 400 -6.65 18.33 14.11
CA LEU A 400 -6.19 18.52 12.73
C LEU A 400 -7.30 18.15 11.74
N GLU A 401 -7.53 19.01 10.76
CA GLU A 401 -8.50 18.73 9.69
C GLU A 401 -8.09 17.48 8.88
N GLN A 402 -9.08 16.61 8.65
CA GLN A 402 -8.93 15.31 8.00
C GLN A 402 -9.26 15.44 6.50
N GLU A 403 -8.54 16.29 5.78
CA GLU A 403 -8.84 16.57 4.37
C GLU A 403 -8.73 15.30 3.50
N HIS A 404 -7.74 14.45 3.78
CA HIS A 404 -7.53 13.18 3.09
C HIS A 404 -7.13 12.08 4.09
N GLN A 405 -8.09 11.22 4.44
CA GLN A 405 -7.88 10.09 5.34
C GLN A 405 -8.39 8.79 4.71
N ASP A 406 -7.45 7.90 4.37
CA ASP A 406 -7.77 6.54 3.96
C ASP A 406 -7.68 5.60 5.16
N THR A 407 -8.63 4.66 5.27
CA THR A 407 -8.61 3.59 6.28
C THR A 407 -8.77 2.24 5.60
N TYR A 408 -7.77 1.38 5.80
CA TYR A 408 -7.80 0.00 5.33
C TYR A 408 -7.79 -0.96 6.51
N ILE A 409 -8.57 -2.02 6.39
CA ILE A 409 -8.64 -3.11 7.36
C ILE A 409 -8.22 -4.43 6.70
N ARG A 410 -7.42 -5.20 7.44
CA ARG A 410 -6.97 -6.54 7.08
C ARG A 410 -7.45 -7.52 8.12
N VAL A 411 -8.34 -8.42 7.75
CA VAL A 411 -8.90 -9.41 8.65
C VAL A 411 -8.30 -10.77 8.35
N VAL A 412 -7.63 -11.36 9.33
CA VAL A 412 -7.11 -12.73 9.28
C VAL A 412 -8.18 -13.66 9.85
N ILE A 413 -8.74 -14.50 9.00
CA ILE A 413 -9.93 -15.31 9.28
C ILE A 413 -9.51 -16.79 9.32
N PRO A 414 -9.83 -17.54 10.40
CA PRO A 414 -9.61 -18.99 10.42
C PRO A 414 -10.51 -19.67 9.38
N VAL A 415 -9.99 -20.71 8.74
CA VAL A 415 -10.73 -21.51 7.75
C VAL A 415 -10.69 -22.97 8.18
N SER A 416 -11.86 -23.59 8.23
CA SER A 416 -11.99 -25.03 8.51
C SER A 416 -11.76 -25.83 7.23
N ILE A 417 -11.05 -26.96 7.32
CA ILE A 417 -10.86 -27.83 6.15
C ILE A 417 -12.08 -28.74 6.02
N SER A 418 -12.80 -28.64 4.90
CA SER A 418 -13.89 -29.56 4.57
C SER A 418 -13.32 -30.80 3.87
N VAL A 419 -13.54 -31.98 4.44
CA VAL A 419 -13.13 -33.27 3.84
C VAL A 419 -14.13 -33.74 2.77
N ASP A 420 -15.34 -33.17 2.73
CA ASP A 420 -16.37 -33.52 1.76
C ASP A 420 -16.07 -32.92 0.38
N ILE A 421 -15.81 -33.80 -0.58
CA ILE A 421 -15.69 -33.44 -2.00
C ILE A 421 -17.12 -33.28 -2.55
N GLN A 422 -17.59 -32.04 -2.71
CA GLN A 422 -18.80 -31.78 -3.48
C GLN A 422 -18.47 -31.89 -4.98
N TYR A 423 -18.76 -33.05 -5.58
CA TYR A 423 -18.89 -33.15 -7.02
C TYR A 423 -20.20 -32.46 -7.41
N GLU A 424 -20.15 -31.27 -7.99
CA GLU A 424 -21.25 -30.78 -8.84
C GLU A 424 -21.25 -31.67 -10.09
N LEU A 425 -21.98 -32.78 -10.02
CA LEU A 425 -22.31 -33.56 -11.20
C LEU A 425 -23.23 -32.70 -12.07
N PRO A 426 -22.91 -32.51 -13.38
CA PRO A 426 -23.86 -31.91 -14.29
C PRO A 426 -25.17 -32.69 -14.22
N SER A 427 -26.28 -32.00 -14.00
CA SER A 427 -27.60 -32.63 -14.08
C SER A 427 -27.76 -33.18 -15.49
N LEU A 428 -27.64 -34.50 -15.63
CA LEU A 428 -28.07 -35.20 -16.83
C LEU A 428 -29.59 -35.18 -16.82
N ASP A 429 -30.17 -34.19 -17.50
CA ASP A 429 -31.55 -34.26 -17.94
C ASP A 429 -31.69 -35.54 -18.77
N LYS A 430 -32.37 -36.53 -18.20
CA LYS A 430 -32.76 -37.74 -18.92
C LYS A 430 -33.83 -37.33 -19.94
N GLU A 431 -33.40 -36.98 -21.14
CA GLU A 431 -34.26 -37.10 -22.31
C GLU A 431 -34.46 -38.59 -22.59
N ASP A 432 -35.61 -39.12 -22.18
CA ASP A 432 -36.13 -40.40 -22.63
C ASP A 432 -36.33 -40.33 -24.16
N LYS A 433 -35.34 -40.79 -24.93
CA LYS A 433 -35.55 -41.16 -26.33
C LYS A 433 -36.02 -42.59 -26.40
N GLU A 434 -37.34 -42.75 -26.53
CA GLU A 434 -37.97 -43.97 -27.02
C GLU A 434 -37.23 -44.49 -28.25
N THR A 435 -36.71 -45.71 -28.12
CA THR A 435 -36.05 -46.42 -29.21
C THR A 435 -37.14 -47.00 -30.10
N LYS A 436 -37.29 -46.47 -31.32
CA LYS A 436 -38.15 -47.07 -32.35
C LYS A 436 -37.49 -48.33 -32.92
N ASP A 437 -38.22 -49.44 -32.77
CA ASP A 437 -38.27 -50.66 -33.57
C ASP A 437 -37.11 -50.97 -34.52
N GLN A 438 -36.38 -52.04 -34.21
CA GLN A 438 -35.83 -52.95 -35.23
C GLN A 438 -36.19 -54.38 -34.86
N GLN A 439 -37.10 -54.96 -35.63
CA GLN A 439 -37.44 -56.36 -35.62
C GLN A 439 -37.24 -56.88 -37.05
N ASP A 440 -36.16 -57.63 -37.27
CA ASP A 440 -36.20 -58.98 -37.83
C ASP A 440 -34.78 -59.48 -38.22
N THR A 441 -34.39 -60.55 -37.52
CA THR A 441 -33.35 -61.58 -37.76
C THR A 441 -33.49 -62.30 -39.13
N PRO A 442 -32.62 -63.28 -39.56
CA PRO A 442 -31.61 -64.04 -38.79
C PRO A 442 -30.26 -64.38 -39.49
N SER A 443 -29.36 -64.88 -38.63
CA SER A 443 -28.35 -65.95 -38.82
C SER A 443 -27.36 -65.95 -40.00
N GLY A 444 -26.08 -66.06 -39.65
CA GLY A 444 -25.28 -67.23 -40.05
C GLY A 444 -24.13 -67.02 -41.04
N SER A 445 -22.98 -67.53 -40.62
CA SER A 445 -21.80 -68.06 -41.37
C SER A 445 -20.87 -67.10 -42.13
N ASP A 446 -19.64 -67.02 -41.59
CA ASP A 446 -18.35 -67.40 -42.17
C ASP A 446 -17.96 -67.02 -43.62
N ASN A 447 -16.68 -66.61 -43.72
CA ASN A 447 -15.78 -66.51 -44.89
C ASN A 447 -16.14 -65.38 -45.88
N GLU A 448 -15.23 -64.50 -46.30
CA GLU A 448 -13.80 -64.58 -46.67
C GLU A 448 -13.14 -63.20 -46.47
#